data_AF-A0A1F1C6Y4-F1
#
_entry.id   AF-A0A1F1C6Y4-F1
#
_cell.length_a   1.000
_cell.length_b   1.000
_cell.length_c   1.000
_cell.angle_alpha   90.00
_cell.angle_beta   90.00
_cell.angle_gamma   90.00
#
_symmetry.space_group_name_H-M   'P 1'
#
loop_
_entity.id
_entity.type
_entity.pdbx_description
1 polymer ?
#
loop_
_entity_poly.entity_id
_entity_poly.type
_entity_poly.pdbx_seq_one_letter_code
_entity_poly.pdbx_strand_id
1 'polypeptide(L)'
;MVEKRSKLKQLIEKIYYVGKLSVLFWVSLFRKGLVYAWVATIQNCLECAQERYIEDESIWKWSGKKREQTLITYMISFLMTLTFFGIFASWMSMMRQVSELAITAFVFSSILWCILFLFATALALGKGGKEETNFSLFRKDPLFAITLFLGLCAGIWFSLTKNIIGWFLFPGLYFYLVILVKKMKVQ
;
A
#
# COMPACT_ATOMS: atom_id res chain seq x y z
N MET A 1 10.77 24.64 -27.93
CA MET A 1 11.55 24.79 -26.69
C MET A 1 10.93 23.86 -25.65
N VAL A 2 11.64 22.82 -25.22
CA VAL A 2 11.15 21.96 -24.13
C VAL A 2 11.48 22.68 -22.83
N GLU A 3 10.47 23.25 -22.19
CA GLU A 3 10.59 23.92 -20.91
C GLU A 3 11.18 22.92 -19.91
N LYS A 4 12.40 23.18 -19.41
CA LYS A 4 13.00 22.40 -18.32
C LYS A 4 12.10 22.57 -17.10
N ARG A 5 11.11 21.69 -16.93
CA ARG A 5 10.28 21.67 -15.70
C ARG A 5 11.24 21.63 -14.52
N SER A 6 11.10 22.60 -13.62
CA SER A 6 11.87 22.64 -12.38
C SER A 6 11.77 21.30 -11.66
N LYS A 7 12.91 20.77 -11.19
CA LYS A 7 12.97 19.54 -10.39
C LYS A 7 12.01 19.58 -9.20
N LEU A 8 11.76 20.79 -8.66
CA LEU A 8 10.81 21.02 -7.58
C LEU A 8 9.36 20.77 -8.03
N LYS A 9 8.98 21.27 -9.21
CA LYS A 9 7.63 21.06 -9.77
C LYS A 9 7.35 19.57 -10.02
N GLN A 10 8.34 18.85 -10.53
CA GLN A 10 8.25 17.39 -10.71
C GLN A 10 8.15 16.64 -9.37
N LEU A 11 8.83 17.10 -8.33
CA LEU A 11 8.74 16.50 -6.99
C LEU A 11 7.34 16.71 -6.39
N ILE A 12 6.79 17.92 -6.50
CA ILE A 12 5.46 18.26 -6.01
C ILE A 12 4.38 17.41 -6.71
N GLU A 13 4.47 17.25 -8.03
CA GLU A 13 3.57 16.39 -8.80
C GLU A 13 3.61 14.93 -8.32
N LYS A 14 4.81 14.40 -8.02
CA LYS A 14 4.97 13.05 -7.47
C LYS A 14 4.38 12.89 -6.07
N ILE A 15 4.59 13.86 -5.19
CA ILE A 15 4.02 13.85 -3.82
C ILE A 15 2.50 13.90 -3.90
N TYR A 16 1.95 14.77 -4.74
CA TYR A 16 0.51 14.89 -4.95
C TYR A 16 -0.10 13.58 -5.46
N TYR A 17 0.58 12.92 -6.40
CA TYR A 17 0.17 11.62 -6.93
C TYR A 17 0.13 10.53 -5.85
N VAL A 18 1.16 10.44 -5.02
CA VAL A 18 1.23 9.53 -3.87
C VAL A 18 0.11 9.79 -2.88
N GLY A 19 -0.17 11.07 -2.58
CA GLY A 19 -1.28 11.48 -1.74
C GLY A 19 -2.63 11.03 -2.32
N LYS A 20 -2.89 11.29 -3.60
CA LYS A 20 -4.15 10.93 -4.27
C LYS A 20 -4.41 9.41 -4.25
N LEU A 21 -3.38 8.59 -4.50
CA LEU A 21 -3.50 7.12 -4.41
C LEU A 21 -3.73 6.64 -2.98
N SER A 22 -3.10 7.25 -1.99
CA SER A 22 -3.32 6.94 -0.58
C SER A 22 -4.77 7.25 -0.18
N VAL A 23 -5.27 8.42 -0.55
CA VAL A 23 -6.66 8.81 -0.28
C VAL A 23 -7.64 7.86 -0.97
N LEU A 24 -7.42 7.53 -2.25
CA LEU A 24 -8.25 6.57 -2.98
C LEU A 24 -8.31 5.22 -2.25
N PHE A 25 -7.16 4.74 -1.79
CA PHE A 25 -7.05 3.50 -1.04
C PHE A 25 -7.91 3.53 0.22
N TRP A 26 -7.71 4.52 1.09
CA TRP A 26 -8.44 4.61 2.36
C TRP A 26 -9.93 4.82 2.15
N VAL A 27 -10.34 5.70 1.22
CA VAL A 27 -11.76 5.92 0.90
C VAL A 27 -12.41 4.64 0.37
N SER A 28 -11.75 3.93 -0.54
CA SER A 28 -12.24 2.63 -1.03
C SER A 28 -12.38 1.61 0.10
N LEU A 29 -11.38 1.55 1.00
CA LEU A 29 -11.37 0.61 2.12
C LEU A 29 -12.50 0.90 3.10
N PHE A 30 -12.69 2.16 3.51
CA PHE A 30 -13.78 2.55 4.41
C PHE A 30 -15.14 2.31 3.79
N ARG A 31 -15.32 2.62 2.49
CA ARG A 31 -16.59 2.43 1.78
C ARG A 31 -16.99 0.97 1.66
N LYS A 32 -16.02 0.06 1.53
CA LYS A 32 -16.26 -1.39 1.35
C LYS A 32 -16.25 -2.18 2.65
N GLY A 33 -15.88 -1.55 3.76
CA GLY A 33 -15.74 -2.19 5.06
C GLY A 33 -14.27 -2.47 5.38
N LEU A 34 -13.76 -1.74 6.36
CA LEU A 34 -12.37 -1.79 6.82
C LEU A 34 -11.89 -3.22 7.12
N VAL A 35 -12.76 -4.05 7.70
CA VAL A 35 -12.40 -5.37 8.22
C VAL A 35 -12.06 -6.38 7.13
N TYR A 36 -12.75 -6.30 5.99
CA TYR A 36 -12.78 -7.41 5.02
C TYR A 36 -12.36 -7.00 3.60
N ALA A 37 -12.21 -5.70 3.34
CA ALA A 37 -12.04 -5.19 1.98
C ALA A 37 -10.60 -4.82 1.58
N TRP A 38 -9.58 -5.19 2.37
CA TRP A 38 -8.18 -4.84 2.07
C TRP A 38 -7.73 -5.38 0.71
N VAL A 39 -7.88 -6.69 0.47
CA VAL A 39 -7.45 -7.30 -0.82
C VAL A 39 -8.22 -6.70 -2.00
N ALA A 40 -9.54 -6.56 -1.88
CA ALA A 40 -10.38 -5.97 -2.93
C ALA A 40 -10.06 -4.49 -3.21
N THR A 41 -9.60 -3.76 -2.20
CA THR A 41 -9.17 -2.37 -2.34
C THR A 41 -7.80 -2.29 -3.00
N ILE A 42 -6.85 -3.14 -2.61
CA ILE A 42 -5.54 -3.27 -3.26
C ILE A 42 -5.72 -3.57 -4.75
N GLN A 43 -6.61 -4.49 -5.13
CA GLN A 43 -6.92 -4.78 -6.54
C GLN A 43 -7.39 -3.54 -7.31
N ASN A 44 -8.30 -2.76 -6.74
CA ASN A 44 -8.82 -1.57 -7.41
C ASN A 44 -7.76 -0.48 -7.54
N CYS A 45 -6.93 -0.28 -6.51
CA CYS A 45 -5.82 0.66 -6.57
C CYS A 45 -4.77 0.23 -7.61
N LEU A 46 -4.49 -1.07 -7.74
CA LEU A 46 -3.55 -1.59 -8.74
C LEU A 46 -4.07 -1.47 -10.18
N GLU A 47 -5.35 -1.74 -10.44
CA GLU A 47 -5.93 -1.52 -11.78
C GLU A 47 -5.97 -0.01 -12.11
N CYS A 48 -6.43 0.83 -11.18
CA CYS A 48 -6.44 2.28 -11.33
C CYS A 48 -5.02 2.84 -11.59
N ALA A 49 -4.02 2.32 -10.88
CA ALA A 49 -2.62 2.63 -11.05
C ALA A 49 -2.10 2.32 -12.47
N GLN A 50 -2.61 1.25 -13.09
CA GLN A 50 -2.17 0.78 -14.39
C GLN A 50 -2.80 1.53 -15.57
N GLU A 51 -4.05 1.97 -15.45
CA GLU A 51 -4.78 2.60 -16.57
C GLU A 51 -4.39 4.07 -16.86
N ARG A 52 -3.37 4.63 -16.20
CA ARG A 52 -2.87 6.02 -16.41
C ARG A 52 -3.90 7.16 -16.23
N TYR A 53 -5.08 6.93 -15.62
CA TYR A 53 -6.14 7.96 -15.43
C TYR A 53 -6.02 8.83 -14.17
N ILE A 54 -4.86 8.87 -13.51
CA ILE A 54 -4.79 9.40 -12.13
C ILE A 54 -4.88 10.93 -12.06
N GLU A 55 -4.92 11.62 -13.21
CA GLU A 55 -5.18 13.05 -13.26
C GLU A 55 -6.68 13.41 -13.24
N ASP A 56 -7.58 12.50 -13.65
CA ASP A 56 -9.02 12.77 -13.76
C ASP A 56 -9.82 12.55 -12.45
N GLU A 57 -11.00 13.19 -12.35
CA GLU A 57 -12.03 12.91 -11.33
C GLU A 57 -12.57 11.47 -11.43
N SER A 58 -12.37 10.80 -12.57
CA SER A 58 -12.77 9.42 -12.82
C SER A 58 -12.11 8.41 -11.88
N ILE A 59 -11.04 8.81 -11.17
CA ILE A 59 -10.37 7.99 -10.15
C ILE A 59 -11.35 7.46 -9.09
N TRP A 60 -12.38 8.24 -8.74
CA TRP A 60 -13.32 7.90 -7.69
C TRP A 60 -14.25 6.74 -8.07
N LYS A 61 -14.41 6.44 -9.37
CA LYS A 61 -15.18 5.27 -9.84
C LYS A 61 -14.59 3.97 -9.29
N TRP A 62 -13.27 3.93 -9.07
CA TRP A 62 -12.57 2.78 -8.51
C TRP A 62 -12.89 2.53 -7.03
N SER A 63 -13.30 3.54 -6.28
CA SER A 63 -13.69 3.39 -4.87
C SER A 63 -14.95 2.52 -4.70
N GLY A 64 -15.86 2.54 -5.67
CA GLY A 64 -17.14 1.82 -5.63
C GLY A 64 -17.13 0.45 -6.31
N LYS A 65 -16.09 0.12 -7.09
CA LYS A 65 -16.03 -1.13 -7.86
C LYS A 65 -15.98 -2.34 -6.92
N LYS A 66 -17.05 -3.14 -6.91
CA LYS A 66 -17.15 -4.39 -6.13
C LYS A 66 -16.23 -5.47 -6.71
N ARG A 67 -15.73 -6.35 -5.85
CA ARG A 67 -14.87 -7.48 -6.23
C ARG A 67 -15.33 -8.73 -5.54
N GLU A 68 -15.24 -9.85 -6.24
CA GLU A 68 -15.44 -11.16 -5.63
C GLU A 68 -14.24 -11.54 -4.75
N GLN A 69 -14.53 -11.78 -3.49
CA GLN A 69 -13.57 -12.19 -2.49
C GLN A 69 -13.77 -13.67 -2.14
N THR A 70 -12.67 -14.41 -2.02
CA THR A 70 -12.67 -15.76 -1.48
C THR A 70 -12.50 -15.73 0.04
N LEU A 71 -12.78 -16.85 0.70
CA LEU A 71 -12.56 -17.01 2.15
C LEU A 71 -11.12 -16.67 2.56
N ILE A 72 -10.12 -17.06 1.77
CA ILE A 72 -8.70 -16.72 2.00
C ILE A 72 -8.48 -15.21 1.96
N THR A 73 -9.08 -14.50 0.99
CA THR A 73 -8.94 -13.04 0.90
C THR A 73 -9.63 -12.29 2.04
N TYR A 74 -10.73 -12.85 2.56
CA TYR A 74 -11.38 -12.34 3.77
C TYR A 74 -10.52 -12.53 5.00
N MET A 75 -9.95 -13.72 5.19
CA MET A 75 -9.06 -14.03 6.31
C MET A 75 -7.84 -13.10 6.34
N ILE A 76 -7.19 -12.88 5.20
CA ILE A 76 -6.04 -11.97 5.11
C ILE A 76 -6.45 -10.52 5.39
N SER A 77 -7.60 -10.08 4.87
CA SER A 77 -8.10 -8.74 5.14
C SER A 77 -8.42 -8.53 6.63
N PHE A 78 -8.95 -9.56 7.29
CA PHE A 78 -9.19 -9.54 8.73
C PHE A 78 -7.88 -9.43 9.52
N LEU A 79 -6.87 -10.25 9.19
CA LEU A 79 -5.54 -10.18 9.81
C LEU A 79 -4.86 -8.82 9.59
N MET A 80 -4.99 -8.24 8.39
CA MET A 80 -4.51 -6.88 8.10
C MET A 80 -5.20 -5.84 8.98
N THR A 81 -6.50 -5.99 9.21
CA THR A 81 -7.25 -5.08 10.09
C THR A 81 -6.76 -5.17 11.53
N LEU A 82 -6.61 -6.38 12.06
CA LEU A 82 -6.11 -6.60 13.42
C LEU A 82 -4.71 -6.03 13.61
N THR A 83 -3.82 -6.28 12.66
CA THR A 83 -2.44 -5.78 12.72
C THR A 83 -2.38 -4.27 12.56
N PHE A 84 -3.22 -3.67 11.71
CA PHE A 84 -3.34 -2.22 11.60
C PHE A 84 -3.84 -1.58 12.91
N PHE A 85 -4.85 -2.17 13.56
CA PHE A 85 -5.28 -1.71 14.87
C PHE A 85 -4.22 -1.92 15.96
N GLY A 86 -3.42 -3.00 15.86
CA GLY A 86 -2.25 -3.21 16.71
C GLY A 86 -1.22 -2.09 16.59
N ILE A 87 -0.92 -1.64 15.36
CA ILE A 87 -0.08 -0.46 15.09
C ILE A 87 -0.68 0.77 15.77
N PHE A 88 -1.96 1.04 15.54
CA PHE A 88 -2.62 2.24 16.06
C PHE A 88 -2.69 2.26 17.60
N ALA A 89 -3.07 1.15 18.22
CA ALA A 89 -3.14 1.00 19.67
C ALA A 89 -1.76 1.14 20.32
N SER A 90 -0.74 0.53 19.73
CA SER A 90 0.64 0.63 20.22
C SER A 90 1.18 2.05 20.07
N TRP A 91 0.87 2.73 18.97
CA TRP A 91 1.22 4.13 18.76
C TRP A 91 0.53 5.06 19.78
N MET A 92 -0.76 4.89 20.00
CA MET A 92 -1.51 5.63 21.03
C MET A 92 -0.91 5.41 22.43
N SER A 93 -0.50 4.17 22.73
CA SER A 93 0.22 3.85 23.98
C SER A 93 1.56 4.60 24.07
N MET A 94 2.36 4.60 23.01
CA MET A 94 3.63 5.34 22.95
C MET A 94 3.47 6.86 23.08
N MET A 95 2.35 7.43 22.61
CA MET A 95 2.04 8.86 22.76
C MET A 95 1.72 9.23 24.21
N ARG A 96 1.16 8.29 24.97
CA ARG A 96 0.87 8.47 26.40
C ARG A 96 2.09 8.21 27.27
N GLN A 97 2.79 7.11 27.04
CA GLN A 97 4.00 6.75 27.78
C GLN A 97 4.89 5.87 26.89
N VAL A 98 6.13 6.32 26.69
CA VAL A 98 7.11 5.52 25.96
C VAL A 98 7.53 4.34 26.84
N SER A 99 7.08 3.14 26.47
CA SER A 99 7.45 1.88 27.11
C SER A 99 8.04 0.93 26.08
N GLU A 100 8.98 0.08 26.51
CA GLU A 100 9.60 -0.94 25.65
C GLU A 100 8.56 -1.91 25.08
N LEU A 101 7.52 -2.21 25.86
CA LEU A 101 6.40 -3.04 25.42
C LEU A 101 5.63 -2.37 24.27
N ALA A 102 5.31 -1.08 24.39
CA ALA A 102 4.59 -0.35 23.35
C ALA A 102 5.43 -0.21 22.08
N ILE A 103 6.74 0.03 22.20
CA ILE A 103 7.67 0.07 21.06
C ILE A 103 7.74 -1.30 20.37
N THR A 104 7.91 -2.37 21.14
CA THR A 104 8.01 -3.73 20.59
C THR A 104 6.71 -4.14 19.89
N ALA A 105 5.57 -3.92 20.52
CA ALA A 105 4.26 -4.20 19.94
C ALA A 105 4.02 -3.37 18.67
N PHE A 106 4.45 -2.11 18.68
CA PHE A 106 4.39 -1.22 17.54
C PHE A 106 5.21 -1.78 16.35
N VAL A 107 6.48 -2.11 16.58
CA VAL A 107 7.39 -2.62 15.53
C VAL A 107 6.92 -3.99 15.02
N PHE A 108 6.51 -4.89 15.90
CA PHE A 108 6.02 -6.21 15.52
C PHE A 108 4.75 -6.12 14.66
N SER A 109 3.76 -5.34 15.10
CA SER A 109 2.52 -5.13 14.36
C SER A 109 2.78 -4.48 13.00
N SER A 110 3.74 -3.55 12.95
CA SER A 110 4.19 -2.90 11.71
C SER A 110 4.78 -3.88 10.72
N ILE A 111 5.71 -4.74 11.16
CA ILE A 111 6.32 -5.78 10.32
C ILE A 111 5.26 -6.75 9.82
N LEU A 112 4.36 -7.20 10.70
CA LEU A 112 3.34 -8.18 10.33
C LEU A 112 2.31 -7.61 9.35
N TRP A 113 1.83 -6.39 9.59
CA TRP A 113 0.90 -5.71 8.68
C TRP A 113 1.49 -5.57 7.28
N CYS A 114 2.77 -5.19 7.22
CA CYS A 114 3.53 -5.08 5.99
C CYS A 114 3.68 -6.40 5.22
N ILE A 115 4.00 -7.49 5.92
CA ILE A 115 4.03 -8.84 5.33
C ILE A 115 2.64 -9.21 4.80
N LEU A 116 1.58 -8.93 5.56
CA LEU A 116 0.21 -9.21 5.11
C LEU A 116 -0.20 -8.35 3.91
N PHE A 117 0.21 -7.08 3.86
CA PHE A 117 -0.01 -6.20 2.71
C PHE A 117 0.64 -6.76 1.44
N LEU A 118 1.83 -7.36 1.57
CA LEU A 118 2.52 -8.04 0.49
C LEU A 118 1.75 -9.25 -0.04
N PHE A 119 1.34 -10.14 0.86
CA PHE A 119 0.53 -11.31 0.51
C PHE A 119 -0.80 -10.89 -0.13
N ALA A 120 -1.45 -9.88 0.43
CA ALA A 120 -2.68 -9.33 -0.11
C ALA A 120 -2.48 -8.77 -1.53
N THR A 121 -1.34 -8.14 -1.80
CA THR A 121 -0.99 -7.68 -3.15
C THR A 121 -0.71 -8.84 -4.10
N ALA A 122 0.02 -9.87 -3.67
CA ALA A 122 0.26 -11.06 -4.49
C ALA A 122 -1.05 -11.75 -4.87
N LEU A 123 -1.98 -11.88 -3.92
CA LEU A 123 -3.32 -12.41 -4.18
C LEU A 123 -4.16 -11.49 -5.07
N ALA A 124 -4.05 -10.19 -4.87
CA ALA A 124 -4.73 -9.18 -5.68
C ALA A 124 -4.35 -9.32 -7.16
N LEU A 125 -3.06 -9.51 -7.44
CA LEU A 125 -2.52 -9.72 -8.79
C LEU A 125 -2.80 -11.12 -9.35
N GLY A 126 -3.02 -12.13 -8.49
CA GLY A 126 -3.19 -13.53 -8.88
C GLY A 126 -4.51 -13.88 -9.58
N LYS A 127 -5.58 -13.11 -9.40
CA LYS A 127 -6.91 -13.37 -10.01
C LYS A 127 -7.03 -12.96 -11.50
N GLY A 128 -5.91 -12.96 -12.23
CA GLY A 128 -5.85 -12.92 -13.69
C GLY A 128 -5.59 -14.31 -14.28
N GLY A 129 -6.46 -15.29 -14.00
CA GLY A 129 -6.67 -16.50 -14.82
C GLY A 129 -5.56 -17.53 -15.05
N LYS A 130 -4.32 -17.40 -14.53
CA LYS A 130 -3.30 -18.46 -14.62
C LYS A 130 -2.50 -18.57 -13.33
N GLU A 131 -2.81 -19.59 -12.55
CA GLU A 131 -2.23 -19.84 -11.21
C GLU A 131 -0.74 -20.20 -11.24
N GLU A 132 -0.15 -20.55 -12.39
CA GLU A 132 1.25 -21.03 -12.45
C GLU A 132 2.32 -19.97 -12.77
N THR A 133 1.95 -18.73 -13.15
CA THR A 133 2.95 -17.71 -13.55
C THR A 133 3.25 -16.64 -12.51
N ASN A 134 2.48 -16.53 -11.42
CA ASN A 134 2.36 -15.24 -10.73
C ASN A 134 3.17 -15.10 -9.42
N PHE A 135 3.58 -16.22 -8.81
CA PHE A 135 4.70 -16.19 -7.84
C PHE A 135 6.03 -15.82 -8.50
N SER A 136 6.12 -15.89 -9.83
CA SER A 136 7.34 -15.57 -10.56
C SER A 136 7.69 -14.09 -10.56
N LEU A 137 6.77 -13.15 -10.28
CA LEU A 137 7.10 -11.72 -10.19
C LEU A 137 7.87 -11.36 -8.90
N PHE A 138 7.55 -12.03 -7.78
CA PHE A 138 8.34 -11.97 -6.55
C PHE A 138 9.64 -12.78 -6.65
N ARG A 139 9.63 -13.89 -7.41
CA ARG A 139 10.77 -14.80 -7.56
C ARG A 139 11.79 -14.36 -8.63
N LYS A 140 11.36 -13.63 -9.67
CA LYS A 140 12.22 -13.18 -10.80
C LYS A 140 12.83 -11.80 -10.59
N ASP A 141 12.28 -10.97 -9.71
CA ASP A 141 12.76 -9.59 -9.51
C ASP A 141 13.11 -9.29 -8.06
N PRO A 142 14.35 -9.61 -7.64
CA PRO A 142 14.85 -9.25 -6.31
C PRO A 142 14.82 -7.73 -6.08
N LEU A 143 14.90 -6.90 -7.13
CA LEU A 143 14.73 -5.44 -7.05
C LEU A 143 13.33 -5.03 -6.56
N PHE A 144 12.28 -5.79 -6.90
CA PHE A 144 10.93 -5.53 -6.41
C PHE A 144 10.85 -5.82 -4.91
N ALA A 145 11.41 -6.96 -4.47
CA ALA A 145 11.50 -7.34 -3.06
C ALA A 145 12.38 -6.38 -2.24
N ILE A 146 13.48 -5.88 -2.80
CA ILE A 146 14.39 -4.90 -2.16
C ILE A 146 13.73 -3.52 -2.07
N THR A 147 13.03 -3.07 -3.12
CA THR A 147 12.28 -1.80 -3.08
C THR A 147 11.18 -1.87 -2.03
N LEU A 148 10.56 -3.04 -1.91
CA LEU A 148 9.62 -3.34 -0.85
C LEU A 148 10.26 -3.30 0.52
N PHE A 149 11.37 -4.01 0.72
CA PHE A 149 12.13 -4.01 1.96
C PHE A 149 12.59 -2.59 2.35
N LEU A 150 13.02 -1.76 1.41
CA LEU A 150 13.38 -0.36 1.65
C LEU A 150 12.16 0.50 2.01
N GLY A 151 11.00 0.27 1.38
CA GLY A 151 9.74 0.90 1.78
C GLY A 151 9.30 0.49 3.20
N LEU A 152 9.54 -0.77 3.58
CA LEU A 152 9.32 -1.29 4.93
C LEU A 152 10.27 -0.64 5.93
N CYS A 153 11.56 -0.56 5.62
CA CYS A 153 12.55 0.10 6.45
C CYS A 153 12.26 1.61 6.60
N ALA A 154 11.84 2.28 5.52
CA ALA A 154 11.45 3.68 5.56
C ALA A 154 10.17 3.90 6.38
N GLY A 155 9.18 3.01 6.29
CA GLY A 155 7.96 3.06 7.11
C GLY A 155 8.25 2.82 8.60
N ILE A 156 9.10 1.84 8.93
CA ILE A 156 9.57 1.58 10.29
C ILE A 156 10.38 2.78 10.81
N TRP A 157 11.27 3.35 10.00
CA TRP A 157 12.04 4.55 10.32
C TRP A 157 11.15 5.78 10.57
N PHE A 158 10.17 6.04 9.70
CA PHE A 158 9.20 7.11 9.91
C PHE A 158 8.37 6.88 11.17
N SER A 159 8.12 5.63 11.52
CA SER A 159 7.35 5.31 12.73
C SER A 159 8.13 5.48 14.03
N LEU A 160 9.46 5.35 13.98
CA LEU A 160 10.34 5.76 15.09
C LEU A 160 10.27 7.28 15.34
N THR A 161 9.81 8.08 14.37
CA THR A 161 9.55 9.52 14.56
C THR A 161 8.20 9.83 15.24
N LYS A 162 7.49 8.81 15.75
CA LYS A 162 6.14 8.90 16.35
C LYS A 162 5.06 9.44 15.40
N ASN A 163 5.29 9.40 14.08
CA ASN A 163 4.36 10.01 13.14
C ASN A 163 3.52 8.95 12.40
N ILE A 164 2.27 8.77 12.84
CA ILE A 164 1.34 7.77 12.26
C ILE A 164 0.99 8.07 10.79
N ILE A 165 1.18 9.31 10.34
CA ILE A 165 0.86 9.75 8.97
C ILE A 165 1.60 8.89 7.92
N GLY A 166 2.80 8.41 8.23
CA GLY A 166 3.56 7.51 7.35
C GLY A 166 2.78 6.25 6.96
N TRP A 167 1.98 5.70 7.88
CA TRP A 167 1.14 4.51 7.64
C TRP A 167 -0.04 4.80 6.72
N PHE A 168 -0.60 6.01 6.80
CA PHE A 168 -1.65 6.45 5.90
C PHE A 168 -1.13 6.75 4.49
N LEU A 169 0.12 7.22 4.36
CA LEU A 169 0.76 7.48 3.07
C LEU A 169 1.40 6.25 2.42
N PHE A 170 1.69 5.22 3.21
CA PHE A 170 2.36 4.00 2.75
C PHE A 170 1.68 3.34 1.54
N PRO A 171 0.34 3.13 1.49
CA PRO A 171 -0.31 2.51 0.34
C PRO A 171 -0.05 3.28 -0.97
N GLY A 172 -0.13 4.61 -0.96
CA GLY A 172 0.12 5.41 -2.18
C GLY A 172 1.58 5.37 -2.62
N LEU A 173 2.52 5.40 -1.68
CA LEU A 173 3.95 5.23 -1.98
C LEU A 173 4.19 3.85 -2.60
N TYR A 174 3.58 2.82 -2.03
CA TYR A 174 3.66 1.45 -2.51
C TYR A 174 3.16 1.33 -3.96
N PHE A 175 1.94 1.79 -4.26
CA PHE A 175 1.39 1.69 -5.61
C PHE A 175 2.20 2.50 -6.62
N TYR A 176 2.69 3.69 -6.24
CA TYR A 176 3.57 4.47 -7.10
C TYR A 176 4.88 3.74 -7.45
N LEU A 177 5.51 3.09 -6.46
CA LEU A 177 6.73 2.28 -6.68
C LEU A 177 6.44 1.08 -7.59
N VAL A 178 5.32 0.38 -7.39
CA VAL A 178 4.90 -0.73 -8.25
C VAL A 178 4.77 -0.28 -9.71
N ILE A 179 4.19 0.89 -9.96
CA ILE A 179 4.04 1.47 -11.30
C ILE A 179 5.40 1.82 -11.91
N LEU A 180 6.29 2.45 -11.14
CA LEU A 180 7.63 2.81 -11.59
C LEU A 180 8.42 1.57 -12.03
N VAL A 181 8.43 0.52 -11.20
CA VAL A 181 9.10 -0.74 -11.52
C VAL A 181 8.50 -1.37 -12.79
N LYS A 182 7.17 -1.34 -12.95
CA LYS A 182 6.52 -1.85 -14.17
C LYS A 182 6.90 -1.04 -15.41
N LYS A 183 6.98 0.29 -15.32
CA LYS A 183 7.38 1.17 -16.44
C LYS A 183 8.83 0.94 -16.88
N MET A 184 9.75 0.73 -15.94
CA MET A 184 11.17 0.48 -16.25
C MET A 184 11.42 -0.83 -16.99
N LYS A 185 10.47 -1.79 -16.98
CA LYS A 185 10.59 -3.08 -17.69
C LYS A 185 9.99 -3.11 -19.10
N VAL A 186 9.26 -2.06 -19.48
CA VAL A 186 8.62 -1.96 -20.82
C VAL A 186 9.49 -1.12 -21.78
N GLN A 187 10.60 -0.56 -21.28
CA GLN A 187 11.68 0.03 -22.10
C GLN A 187 12.76 -1.01 -22.35
#